data_AF-A0A924THJ2-F1
#
_entry.id   AF-A0A924THJ2-F1
#
_cell.length_a   1.000
_cell.length_b   1.000
_cell.length_c   1.000
_cell.angle_alpha   90.00
_cell.angle_beta   90.00
_cell.angle_gamma   90.00
#
_symmetry.space_group_name_H-M   'P 1'
#
loop_
_entity.id
_entity.type
_entity.pdbx_description
1 polymer ?
#
loop_
_entity_poly.entity_id
_entity_poly.type
_entity_poly.pdbx_seq_one_letter_code
_entity_poly.pdbx_strand_id
1 'polypeptide(L)'
;FIRDLPHGLVDAFSATLQEAVDADLLLHVIDVANPNHLAQIDQVQRVLKEIGAADVPQILVFNKLDALEKSRWPLHLNDMFELKDTFSNSVKRVERVFVSAHSGDGLAVLRQLLAVHAAISPMQDTLEPPEVVNLFAV
;
A
#
# COMPACT_ATOMS: atom_id res chain seq x y z
N PHE A 1 -0.51 -9.36 -7.20
CA PHE A 1 -1.23 -9.36 -8.48
C PHE A 1 -0.95 -10.64 -9.25
N ILE A 2 -1.92 -11.13 -10.02
CA ILE A 2 -1.77 -12.27 -10.94
C ILE A 2 -0.80 -11.83 -12.06
N ARG A 3 0.17 -12.68 -12.41
CA ARG A 3 1.08 -12.40 -13.54
C ARG A 3 0.30 -12.46 -14.85
N ASP A 4 0.67 -11.60 -15.79
CA ASP A 4 0.13 -11.62 -17.16
C ASP A 4 -1.39 -11.45 -17.22
N LEU A 5 -1.93 -10.43 -16.53
CA LEU A 5 -3.31 -10.01 -16.78
C LEU A 5 -3.45 -9.65 -18.26
N PRO A 6 -4.27 -10.37 -19.05
CA PRO A 6 -4.58 -9.97 -20.41
C PRO A 6 -5.15 -8.55 -20.38
N HIS A 7 -4.85 -7.71 -21.38
CA HIS A 7 -5.29 -6.31 -21.39
C HIS A 7 -6.80 -6.13 -21.11
N GLY A 8 -7.67 -7.05 -21.58
CA GLY A 8 -9.12 -7.00 -21.31
C GLY A 8 -9.55 -7.44 -19.90
N LEU A 9 -8.66 -8.05 -19.12
CA LEU A 9 -8.91 -8.40 -17.72
C LEU A 9 -8.55 -7.24 -16.78
N VAL A 10 -7.65 -6.34 -17.19
CA VAL A 10 -7.45 -5.05 -16.51
C VAL A 10 -8.76 -4.28 -16.46
N ASP A 11 -9.48 -4.16 -17.59
CA ASP A 11 -10.80 -3.50 -17.64
C ASP A 11 -11.84 -4.13 -16.69
N ALA A 12 -11.85 -5.46 -16.59
CA ALA A 12 -12.77 -6.19 -15.71
C ALA A 12 -12.43 -6.05 -14.22
N PHE A 13 -11.15 -5.83 -13.88
CA PHE A 13 -10.71 -5.56 -12.51
C PHE A 13 -10.66 -4.07 -12.17
N SER A 14 -10.54 -3.16 -13.16
CA SER A 14 -10.49 -1.71 -12.96
C SER A 14 -11.69 -1.20 -12.18
N ALA A 15 -12.89 -1.73 -12.44
CA ALA A 15 -14.09 -1.37 -11.67
C ALA A 15 -13.98 -1.73 -10.18
N THR A 16 -13.31 -2.83 -9.83
CA THR A 16 -13.04 -3.24 -8.44
C THR A 16 -11.77 -2.65 -7.86
N LEU A 17 -10.88 -2.12 -8.70
CA LEU A 17 -9.64 -1.45 -8.30
C LEU A 17 -9.83 0.07 -8.17
N GLN A 18 -11.01 0.60 -8.51
CA GLN A 18 -11.33 2.01 -8.32
C GLN A 18 -11.19 2.44 -6.85
N GLU A 19 -11.50 1.53 -5.91
CA GLU A 19 -11.27 1.75 -4.47
C GLU A 19 -9.81 2.07 -4.14
N ALA A 20 -8.85 1.59 -4.94
CA ALA A 20 -7.44 1.91 -4.75
C ALA A 20 -7.08 3.35 -5.10
N VAL A 21 -7.86 4.00 -5.98
CA VAL A 21 -7.69 5.42 -6.34
C VAL A 21 -8.15 6.33 -5.20
N ASP A 22 -9.24 5.94 -4.54
CA ASP A 22 -9.87 6.71 -3.45
C ASP A 22 -9.24 6.39 -2.08
N ALA A 23 -8.29 5.46 -2.01
CA ALA A 23 -7.65 5.06 -0.75
C ALA A 23 -6.73 6.17 -0.21
N ASP A 24 -6.75 6.36 1.11
CA ASP A 24 -5.78 7.24 1.79
C ASP A 24 -4.36 6.65 1.80
N LEU A 25 -4.26 5.31 1.74
CA LEU A 25 -3.00 4.58 1.82
C LEU A 25 -3.12 3.20 1.16
N LEU A 26 -2.13 2.85 0.33
CA LEU A 26 -1.97 1.51 -0.22
C LEU A 26 -0.90 0.71 0.53
N LEU A 27 -1.25 -0.51 0.90
CA LEU A 27 -0.27 -1.51 1.35
C LEU A 27 0.07 -2.43 0.18
N HIS A 28 1.26 -2.24 -0.38
CA HIS A 28 1.73 -3.10 -1.46
C HIS A 28 2.52 -4.27 -0.87
N VAL A 29 1.87 -5.43 -0.76
CA VAL A 29 2.49 -6.63 -0.19
C VAL A 29 3.33 -7.37 -1.22
N ILE A 30 4.60 -7.60 -0.89
CA ILE A 30 5.62 -8.18 -1.77
C ILE A 30 6.21 -9.42 -1.12
N ASP A 31 6.39 -10.49 -1.88
CA ASP A 31 7.15 -11.66 -1.45
C ASP A 31 8.65 -11.40 -1.60
N VAL A 32 9.35 -11.11 -0.49
CA VAL A 32 10.78 -10.77 -0.52
C VAL A 32 11.67 -11.97 -0.86
N ALA A 33 11.19 -13.20 -0.61
CA ALA A 33 11.94 -14.41 -0.92
C ALA A 33 11.93 -14.71 -2.43
N ASN A 34 11.02 -14.09 -3.19
CA ASN A 34 10.97 -14.21 -4.63
C ASN A 34 12.11 -13.43 -5.29
N PRO A 35 13.03 -14.06 -6.06
CA PRO A 35 14.11 -13.33 -6.73
C PRO A 35 13.61 -12.30 -7.75
N ASN A 36 12.39 -12.47 -8.26
CA ASN A 36 11.77 -11.58 -9.25
C ASN A 36 10.82 -10.54 -8.62
N HIS A 37 10.94 -10.23 -7.32
CA HIS A 37 10.06 -9.30 -6.65
C HIS A 37 10.16 -7.86 -7.19
N LEU A 38 11.37 -7.42 -7.57
CA LEU A 38 11.58 -6.08 -8.15
C LEU A 38 10.80 -5.90 -9.47
N ALA A 39 10.89 -6.88 -10.37
CA ALA A 39 10.11 -6.86 -11.62
C ALA A 39 8.60 -6.88 -11.35
N GLN A 40 8.14 -7.59 -10.31
CA GLN A 40 6.72 -7.59 -9.92
C GLN A 40 6.28 -6.24 -9.36
N ILE A 41 7.12 -5.57 -8.57
CA ILE A 41 6.87 -4.21 -8.11
C ILE A 41 6.65 -3.31 -9.32
N ASP A 42 7.54 -3.36 -10.32
CA ASP A 42 7.42 -2.53 -11.54
C ASP A 42 6.12 -2.81 -12.31
N GLN A 43 5.68 -4.06 -12.39
CA GLN A 43 4.39 -4.39 -13.02
C GLN A 43 3.21 -3.82 -12.24
N VAL A 44 3.23 -3.89 -10.91
CA VAL A 44 2.14 -3.32 -10.11
C VAL A 44 2.14 -1.79 -10.21
N GLN A 45 3.30 -1.14 -10.23
CA GLN A 45 3.38 0.31 -10.43
C GLN A 45 2.81 0.74 -11.79
N ARG A 46 2.98 -0.07 -12.85
CA ARG A 46 2.32 0.17 -14.16
C ARG A 46 0.81 0.12 -14.04
N VAL A 47 0.26 -0.91 -13.40
CA VAL A 47 -1.19 -1.05 -13.21
C VAL A 47 -1.74 0.11 -12.38
N LEU A 48 -1.08 0.47 -11.26
CA LEU A 48 -1.48 1.61 -10.44
C LEU A 48 -1.50 2.91 -11.25
N LYS A 49 -0.55 3.11 -12.16
CA LYS A 49 -0.54 4.26 -13.07
C LYS A 49 -1.68 4.24 -14.08
N GLU A 50 -1.95 3.08 -14.68
CA GLU A 50 -3.04 2.91 -15.66
C GLU A 50 -4.41 3.20 -15.06
N ILE A 51 -4.63 2.83 -13.79
CA ILE A 51 -5.90 3.10 -13.09
C ILE A 51 -5.95 4.47 -12.38
N GLY A 52 -4.88 5.27 -12.44
CA GLY A 52 -4.83 6.60 -11.80
C GLY A 52 -4.50 6.61 -10.29
N ALA A 53 -4.04 5.49 -9.73
CA ALA A 53 -3.68 5.34 -8.31
C ALA A 53 -2.17 5.51 -8.01
N ALA A 54 -1.34 5.91 -8.99
CA ALA A 54 0.11 6.00 -8.81
C ALA A 54 0.56 7.01 -7.74
N ASP A 55 -0.22 8.08 -7.54
CA ASP A 55 0.09 9.15 -6.60
C ASP A 55 -0.36 8.85 -5.17
N VAL A 56 -1.24 7.87 -4.99
CA VAL A 56 -1.72 7.43 -3.67
C VAL A 56 -0.52 7.06 -2.78
N PRO A 57 -0.48 7.49 -1.50
CA PRO A 57 0.57 7.09 -0.56
C PRO A 57 0.70 5.57 -0.48
N GLN A 58 1.93 5.06 -0.36
CA GLN A 58 2.19 3.62 -0.33
C GLN A 58 3.19 3.25 0.76
N ILE A 59 2.94 2.13 1.43
CA ILE A 59 3.95 1.38 2.19
C ILE A 59 4.21 0.06 1.46
N LEU A 60 5.48 -0.20 1.14
CA LEU A 60 5.91 -1.48 0.60
C LEU A 60 6.09 -2.49 1.74
N VAL A 61 5.26 -3.53 1.78
CA VAL A 61 5.29 -4.56 2.81
C VAL A 61 6.03 -5.78 2.25
N PHE A 62 7.33 -5.86 2.52
CA PHE A 62 8.20 -6.96 2.14
C PHE A 62 7.92 -8.16 3.07
N ASN A 63 6.92 -8.94 2.71
CA ASN A 63 6.44 -10.12 3.41
C ASN A 63 7.31 -11.36 3.10
N LYS A 64 7.15 -12.40 3.94
CA LYS A 64 7.91 -13.67 3.94
C LYS A 64 9.37 -13.52 4.35
N LEU A 65 9.64 -12.61 5.30
CA LEU A 65 10.96 -12.44 5.91
C LEU A 65 11.51 -13.77 6.49
N ASP A 66 10.64 -14.63 7.00
CA ASP A 66 10.96 -15.96 7.53
C ASP A 66 11.53 -16.92 6.48
N ALA A 67 11.23 -16.71 5.20
CA ALA A 67 11.76 -17.52 4.11
C ALA A 67 13.17 -17.08 3.66
N LEU A 68 13.70 -15.98 4.22
CA LEU A 68 15.09 -15.58 4.03
C LEU A 68 15.98 -16.19 5.13
N GLU A 69 17.22 -16.53 4.78
CA GLU A 69 18.24 -16.81 5.78
C GLU A 69 18.43 -15.60 6.71
N LYS A 70 18.58 -15.85 8.02
CA LYS A 70 18.76 -14.77 9.02
C LYS A 70 19.94 -13.86 8.72
N SER A 71 20.98 -14.36 8.07
CA SER A 71 22.15 -13.59 7.60
C SER A 71 21.78 -12.50 6.58
N ARG A 72 20.65 -12.67 5.88
CA ARG A 72 20.12 -11.75 4.86
C ARG A 72 19.04 -10.82 5.39
N TRP A 73 18.70 -10.92 6.67
CA TRP A 73 17.74 -10.02 7.28
C TRP A 73 18.30 -8.60 7.31
N PRO A 74 17.44 -7.58 7.14
CA PRO A 74 17.89 -6.21 7.24
C PRO A 74 18.24 -5.87 8.69
N LEU A 75 19.15 -4.93 8.89
CA LEU A 75 19.52 -4.45 10.23
C LEU A 75 18.33 -3.75 10.93
N HIS A 76 17.52 -3.03 10.14
CA HIS A 76 16.29 -2.40 10.59
C HIS A 76 15.12 -2.99 9.80
N LEU A 77 14.00 -3.26 10.48
CA LEU A 77 12.81 -3.84 9.84
C LEU A 77 12.01 -2.82 9.03
N ASN A 78 12.35 -1.53 9.07
CA ASN A 78 11.80 -0.52 8.19
C ASN A 78 12.88 0.45 7.71
N ASP A 79 12.72 0.94 6.48
CA ASP A 79 13.59 1.92 5.85
C ASP A 79 12.85 2.63 4.69
N MET A 80 13.56 3.48 3.95
CA MET A 80 13.06 4.11 2.73
C MET A 80 13.52 3.30 1.51
N PHE A 81 12.61 3.09 0.57
CA PHE A 81 12.86 2.43 -0.70
C PHE A 81 12.70 3.42 -1.86
N GLU A 82 13.59 3.33 -2.84
CA GLU A 82 13.55 4.17 -4.05
C GLU A 82 12.83 3.44 -5.18
N LEU A 83 11.58 3.84 -5.45
CA LEU A 83 10.83 3.42 -6.62
C LEU A 83 11.23 4.30 -7.81
N LYS A 84 11.72 3.66 -8.88
CA LYS A 84 12.04 4.33 -10.13
C LYS A 84 10.82 4.24 -11.04
N ASP A 85 10.23 5.37 -11.41
CA ASP A 85 9.23 5.42 -12.46
C ASP A 85 9.95 5.44 -13.81
N THR A 86 9.84 4.32 -14.55
CA THR A 86 10.49 4.16 -15.85
C THR A 86 9.93 5.06 -16.94
N PHE A 87 8.73 5.62 -16.77
CA PHE A 87 8.07 6.46 -17.76
C PHE A 87 8.40 7.94 -17.56
N SER A 88 8.36 8.43 -16.32
CA SER A 88 8.70 9.82 -15.99
C SER A 88 10.18 10.04 -15.73
N ASN A 89 10.96 8.96 -15.61
CA ASN A 89 12.36 8.98 -15.17
C ASN A 89 12.55 9.69 -13.82
N SER A 90 11.52 9.63 -12.96
CA SER A 90 11.56 10.18 -11.60
C SER A 90 11.80 9.07 -10.57
N VAL A 91 12.29 9.48 -9.38
CA VAL A 91 12.48 8.59 -8.23
C VAL A 91 11.53 9.03 -7.13
N LYS A 92 10.63 8.12 -6.71
CA LYS A 92 9.75 8.30 -5.56
C LYS A 92 10.34 7.53 -4.37
N ARG A 93 10.46 8.20 -3.22
CA ARG A 93 10.84 7.53 -1.97
C ARG A 93 9.58 7.10 -1.25
N VAL A 94 9.49 5.81 -0.94
CA VAL A 94 8.35 5.21 -0.23
C VAL A 94 8.85 4.46 0.99
N GLU A 95 8.02 4.38 2.03
CA GLU A 95 8.36 3.57 3.19
C GLU A 95 8.31 2.09 2.83
N ARG A 96 9.25 1.33 3.39
CA ARG A 96 9.29 -0.12 3.29
C ARG A 96 9.39 -0.72 4.68
N VAL A 97 8.64 -1.79 4.90
CA VAL A 97 8.73 -2.62 6.11
C VAL A 97 8.87 -4.08 5.74
N PHE A 98 9.74 -4.78 6.46
CA PHE A 98 9.97 -6.21 6.33
C PHE A 98 9.17 -6.95 7.39
N VAL A 99 8.36 -7.92 6.94
CA VAL A 99 7.47 -8.67 7.83
C VAL A 99 7.47 -10.16 7.47
N SER A 100 7.08 -10.98 8.43
CA SER A 100 6.49 -12.28 8.15
C SER A 100 5.07 -12.29 8.66
N ALA A 101 4.10 -12.36 7.76
CA ALA A 101 2.71 -12.58 8.14
C ALA A 101 2.49 -13.95 8.80
N HIS A 102 3.38 -14.92 8.56
CA HIS A 102 3.30 -16.27 9.11
C HIS A 102 3.82 -16.35 10.55
N SER A 103 5.03 -15.85 10.82
CA SER A 103 5.60 -15.87 12.18
C SER A 103 5.19 -14.67 13.03
N GLY A 104 4.75 -13.57 12.41
CA GLY A 104 4.42 -12.32 13.06
C GLY A 104 5.58 -11.33 13.19
N ASP A 105 6.79 -11.70 12.78
CA ASP A 105 7.96 -10.82 12.78
C ASP A 105 7.68 -9.53 11.98
N GLY A 106 8.10 -8.38 12.51
CA GLY A 106 7.92 -7.07 11.86
C GLY A 106 6.50 -6.49 11.89
N LEU A 107 5.46 -7.25 12.26
CA LEU A 107 4.08 -6.73 12.28
C LEU A 107 3.86 -5.61 13.30
N ALA A 108 4.62 -5.59 14.40
CA ALA A 108 4.59 -4.48 15.36
C ALA A 108 5.09 -3.17 14.74
N VAL A 109 6.12 -3.24 13.90
CA VAL A 109 6.66 -2.08 13.17
C VAL A 109 5.65 -1.61 12.13
N LEU A 110 5.04 -2.52 11.36
CA LEU A 110 3.97 -2.19 10.42
C LEU A 110 2.80 -1.48 11.12
N ARG A 111 2.35 -1.98 12.28
CA ARG A 111 1.29 -1.32 13.08
C ARG A 111 1.67 0.11 13.48
N GLN A 112 2.93 0.35 13.85
CA GLN A 112 3.40 1.69 14.20
C GLN A 112 3.37 2.63 12.99
N LEU A 113 3.82 2.17 11.82
CA LEU A 113 3.78 2.96 10.58
C LEU A 113 2.35 3.31 10.16
N LEU A 114 1.44 2.34 10.27
CA LEU A 114 0.01 2.55 10.03
C LEU A 114 -0.60 3.57 10.99
N ALA A 115 -0.27 3.50 12.28
CA ALA A 115 -0.75 4.45 13.27
C ALA A 115 -0.27 5.89 12.95
N VAL A 116 0.96 6.05 12.49
CA VAL A 116 1.49 7.34 12.05
C VAL A 116 0.72 7.88 10.85
N HIS A 117 0.47 7.05 9.82
CA HIS A 117 -0.30 7.46 8.63
C HIS A 117 -1.75 7.82 8.96
N ALA A 118 -2.41 7.02 9.81
CA ALA A 118 -3.78 7.27 10.23
C ALA A 118 -3.92 8.58 11.03
N ALA A 119 -2.90 8.97 11.80
CA ALA A 119 -2.90 10.23 12.54
C ALA A 119 -2.64 11.47 11.66
N ILE A 120 -2.06 11.29 10.46
CA ILE A 120 -1.70 12.38 9.54
C ILE A 120 -2.81 12.62 8.50
N SER A 121 -3.68 11.64 8.23
CA SER A 121 -4.89 11.88 7.44
C SER A 121 -5.79 12.86 8.20
N PRO A 122 -6.21 13.99 7.59
CA PRO A 122 -7.20 14.84 8.22
C PRO A 122 -8.44 13.97 8.45
N MET A 123 -8.87 13.86 9.70
CA MET A 123 -10.14 13.23 10.03
C MET A 123 -11.26 13.92 9.22
N GLN A 124 -11.64 13.37 8.08
CA GLN A 124 -12.91 13.66 7.43
C GLN A 124 -13.99 12.88 8.18
N ASP A 125 -14.18 13.25 9.44
CA ASP A 125 -15.33 12.85 10.23
C ASP A 125 -15.69 14.07 11.11
N THR A 126 -16.17 15.12 10.45
CA THR A 126 -17.15 15.98 11.10
C THR A 126 -18.38 15.12 11.34
N LEU A 127 -18.46 14.53 12.53
CA LEU A 127 -19.72 14.03 13.06
C LEU A 127 -20.69 15.21 13.07
N GLU A 128 -21.52 15.34 12.04
CA GLU A 128 -22.67 16.22 12.12
C GLU A 128 -23.52 15.72 13.29
N PRO A 129 -23.75 16.52 14.34
CA PRO A 129 -24.65 16.13 15.39
C PRO A 129 -26.03 15.88 14.76
N PRO A 130 -26.78 14.85 15.20
CA PRO A 130 -28.11 14.61 14.68
C PRO A 130 -28.93 15.90 14.83
N GLU A 131 -29.55 16.35 13.74
CA GLU A 131 -30.45 17.51 13.75
C GLU A 131 -31.44 17.34 14.91
N VAL A 132 -31.33 18.24 15.89
CA VAL A 132 -32.35 18.36 16.92
C VAL A 132 -33.57 18.94 16.21
N VAL A 133 -34.46 18.06 15.75
CA VAL A 133 -35.77 18.44 15.23
C VAL A 133 -36.49 19.16 16.36
N ASN A 134 -36.52 20.49 16.26
CA ASN A 134 -37.14 21.36 17.24
C ASN A 134 -38.66 21.24 17.08
N LEU A 135 -39.27 20.31 17.84
CA LEU A 135 -40.71 20.12 17.86
C LEU A 135 -41.36 21.21 18.73
N PHE A 136 -41.38 22.44 18.21
CA PHE A 136 -42.23 23.52 18.71
C PHE A 136 -43.07 24.08 17.56
N ALA A 137 -44.20 23.42 17.34
CA ALA A 137 -45.47 23.91 16.76
C ALA A 137 -46.40 22.69 16.83
N VAL A 138 -47.50 22.65 17.60
CA VAL A 138 -48.55 23.63 17.88
C VAL A 138 -49.10 23.36 19.28
#